data_AF-A0A7L5A5J9-F1
#
_entry.id   AF-A0A7L5A5J9-F1
#
_cell.length_a   1.000
_cell.length_b   1.000
_cell.length_c   1.000
_cell.angle_alpha   90.00
_cell.angle_beta   90.00
_cell.angle_gamma   90.00
#
_symmetry.space_group_name_H-M   'P 1'
#
loop_
_entity.id
_entity.type
_entity.pdbx_description
1 polymer ?
#
loop_
_entity_poly.entity_id
_entity_poly.type
_entity_poly.pdbx_seq_one_letter_code
_entity_poly.pdbx_strand_id
1 'polypeptide(L)' 'MNQSKYLDSCIQILKGMLGDQSNELGSEQQRALAKEIRKLKSLQRQPKMSRDEVYRIVEEVALTVSKILQ' A
#
# COMPACT_ATOMS: atom_id res chain seq x y z
N MET A 1 5.94 -11.43 17.07
CA MET A 1 4.96 -10.91 16.10
C MET A 1 5.63 -10.83 14.73
N ASN A 2 5.15 -11.58 13.73
CA ASN A 2 5.71 -11.52 12.37
C ASN A 2 5.26 -10.22 11.69
N GLN A 3 6.07 -9.17 11.74
CA GLN A 3 5.82 -7.89 11.05
C GLN A 3 5.54 -8.09 9.55
N SER A 4 6.17 -9.10 8.94
CA SER A 4 5.90 -9.55 7.57
C SER A 4 4.43 -9.90 7.32
N LYS A 5 3.76 -10.59 8.27
CA LYS A 5 2.34 -10.97 8.13
C LYS A 5 1.40 -9.76 8.10
N TYR A 6 1.69 -8.72 8.89
CA TYR A 6 0.89 -7.50 8.90
C TYR A 6 1.02 -6.73 7.59
N LEU A 7 2.24 -6.64 7.06
CA LEU A 7 2.51 -6.01 5.77
C LEU A 7 1.83 -6.76 4.62
N ASP A 8 1.85 -8.10 4.65
CA ASP A 8 1.13 -8.95 3.71
C ASP A 8 -0.38 -8.69 3.74
N SER A 9 -0.98 -8.62 4.93
CA SER A 9 -2.40 -8.29 5.08
C SER A 9 -2.74 -6.91 4.48
N CYS A 10 -1.91 -5.89 4.73
CA CYS A 10 -2.09 -4.57 4.12
C CYS A 10 -2.01 -4.64 2.59
N ILE A 11 -1.02 -5.34 2.03
CA ILE A 11 -0.87 -5.50 0.57
C ILE A 11 -2.09 -6.20 -0.04
N GLN A 12 -2.64 -7.22 0.64
CA GLN A 12 -3.82 -7.93 0.16
C GLN A 12 -5.08 -7.06 0.18
N ILE A 13 -5.28 -6.27 1.24
CA ILE A 13 -6.40 -5.32 1.31
C ILE A 13 -6.34 -4.32 0.15
N LEU A 14 -5.17 -3.71 -0.10
CA LEU A 14 -5.00 -2.73 -1.17
C LEU A 14 -5.14 -3.35 -2.57
N LYS A 15 -4.73 -4.61 -2.75
CA LYS A 15 -5.01 -5.35 -3.99
C LYS A 15 -6.49 -5.63 -4.17
N GLY A 16 -7.21 -5.96 -3.09
CA GLY A 16 -8.66 -6.09 -3.10
C GLY A 16 -9.32 -4.81 -3.62
N MET A 17 -8.90 -3.66 -3.10
CA MET A 17 -9.40 -2.36 -3.56
C MET A 17 -9.12 -2.10 -5.06
N LEU A 18 -8.02 -2.60 -5.63
CA LEU A 18 -7.74 -2.49 -7.07
C LEU A 18 -8.57 -3.44 -7.94
N GLY A 19 -8.81 -4.66 -7.45
CA GLY A 19 -9.46 -5.73 -8.22
C GLY A 19 -10.98 -5.74 -8.10
N ASP A 20 -11.51 -5.01 -7.13
CA ASP A 20 -12.94 -4.92 -6.89
C ASP A 20 -13.59 -4.01 -7.94
N GLN A 21 -14.37 -4.64 -8.81
CA GLN A 21 -15.08 -4.01 -9.93
C GLN A 21 -16.24 -3.12 -9.46
N SER A 22 -16.64 -3.21 -8.19
CA SER A 22 -17.62 -2.32 -7.58
C SER A 22 -17.03 -0.97 -7.14
N ASN A 23 -15.70 -0.84 -7.17
CA ASN A 23 -15.03 0.37 -6.74
C ASN A 23 -14.98 1.36 -7.91
N GLU A 24 -15.49 2.58 -7.70
CA GLU A 24 -15.46 3.67 -8.69
C GLU A 24 -14.07 4.32 -8.82
N LEU A 25 -13.00 3.53 -8.73
CA LEU A 25 -11.65 4.05 -8.85
C LEU A 25 -11.38 4.53 -10.27
N GLY A 26 -11.17 5.84 -10.41
CA GLY A 26 -10.68 6.43 -11.64
C GLY A 26 -9.30 5.87 -12.03
N SER A 27 -8.96 5.95 -13.31
CA SER A 27 -7.69 5.42 -13.84
C SER A 27 -6.45 6.01 -13.14
N GLU A 28 -6.50 7.26 -12.68
CA GLU A 28 -5.44 7.90 -11.89
C GLU A 28 -5.34 7.32 -10.46
N GLN A 29 -6.47 7.09 -9.79
CA GLN A 29 -6.52 6.48 -8.46
C GLN A 29 -6.02 5.05 -8.49
N GLN A 30 -6.38 4.27 -9.52
CA GLN A 30 -5.85 2.93 -9.74
C GLN A 30 -4.32 2.94 -9.93
N ARG A 31 -3.80 3.88 -10.72
CA ARG A 31 -2.34 4.02 -10.91
C ARG A 31 -1.63 4.41 -9.61
N ALA A 32 -2.20 5.33 -8.84
CA ALA A 32 -1.67 5.74 -7.54
C ALA A 32 -1.63 4.56 -6.56
N LEU A 33 -2.74 3.84 -6.40
CA LEU A 33 -2.84 2.67 -5.53
C LEU A 33 -1.87 1.56 -5.94
N ALA A 34 -1.71 1.30 -7.25
CA ALA A 34 -0.75 0.34 -7.76
C ALA A 34 0.71 0.74 -7.45
N LYS A 35 1.04 2.03 -7.45
CA LYS A 35 2.36 2.55 -7.07
C LYS A 35 2.64 2.29 -5.58
N GLU A 36 1.67 2.55 -4.72
CA GLU A 36 1.79 2.32 -3.28
C GLU A 36 1.97 0.83 -2.93
N ILE A 37 1.23 -0.07 -3.60
CA ILE A 37 1.41 -1.52 -3.44
C ILE A 37 2.83 -1.96 -3.83
N ARG A 38 3.42 -1.35 -4.86
CA ARG A 38 4.81 -1.66 -5.26
C ARG A 38 5.82 -1.22 -4.20
N LYS A 39 5.59 -0.08 -3.54
CA LYS A 39 6.45 0.38 -2.43
C LYS A 39 6.38 -0.57 -1.24
N LEU A 40 5.19 -1.00 -0.84
CA LEU A 40 5.03 -1.99 0.24
C LEU A 40 5.70 -3.34 -0.10
N LYS A 41 5.61 -3.79 -1.35
CA LYS A 41 6.34 -4.99 -1.79
C LYS A 41 7.86 -4.81 -1.75
N SER A 42 8.35 -3.61 -2.09
CA SER A 42 9.78 -3.29 -1.95
C SER A 42 10.17 -3.31 -0.47
N LEU A 43 9.33 -2.73 0.40
CA LEU A 43 9.49 -2.73 1.85
C LEU A 43 9.66 -4.15 2.40
N GLN A 44 8.81 -5.08 1.95
CA GLN A 44 8.84 -6.48 2.35
C GLN A 44 10.12 -7.21 1.94
N ARG A 45 10.70 -6.85 0.78
CA ARG A 45 11.86 -7.54 0.19
C ARG A 45 13.19 -7.02 0.73
N GLN A 46 13.21 -5.88 1.39
CA GLN A 46 14.43 -5.29 1.89
C GLN A 46 14.79 -5.87 3.27
N PRO A 47 15.98 -6.48 3.42
CA PRO A 47 16.36 -7.15 4.66
C PRO A 47 16.74 -6.19 5.79
N LYS A 48 17.07 -4.93 5.48
CA LYS A 48 17.40 -3.89 6.45
C LYS A 48 16.90 -2.55 5.92
N MET A 49 15.85 -2.02 6.53
CA MET A 49 15.38 -0.67 6.28
C MET A 49 15.36 0.10 7.59
N SER A 50 15.65 1.39 7.55
CA SER A 50 15.55 2.20 8.75
C SER A 50 14.09 2.33 9.18
N ARG A 51 13.87 2.49 10.49
CA ARG A 51 12.53 2.70 11.03
C ARG A 51 11.84 3.93 10.41
N ASP A 52 12.62 4.97 10.11
CA ASP A 52 12.14 6.22 9.52
C ASP A 52 11.67 6.03 8.08
N GLU A 53 12.38 5.23 7.28
CA GLU A 53 11.96 4.87 5.92
C GLU A 53 10.67 4.04 5.92
N VAL A 54 10.55 3.09 6.87
CA VAL A 54 9.32 2.33 7.07
C VAL A 54 8.15 3.26 7.38
N TYR A 55 8.31 4.18 8.34
CA TYR A 55 7.27 5.14 8.68
C TYR A 55 6.87 6.02 7.51
N ARG A 56 7.86 6.56 6.77
CA ARG A 56 7.60 7.42 5.61
C ARG A 56 6.80 6.69 4.53
N ILE A 57 7.18 5.46 4.21
CA ILE A 57 6.48 4.66 3.18
C ILE A 57 5.06 4.35 3.65
N VAL A 58 4.87 3.97 4.91
CA VAL A 58 3.54 3.67 5.46
C VAL A 58 2.66 4.93 5.50
N GLU A 59 3.19 6.08 5.87
CA GLU A 59 2.50 7.37 5.86
C GLU A 59 2.05 7.75 4.44
N GLU A 60 2.93 7.64 3.45
CA GLU A 60 2.62 7.97 2.06
C GLU A 60 1.50 7.06 1.48
N VAL A 61 1.55 5.77 1.82
CA VAL A 61 0.49 4.81 1.46
C VAL A 61 -0.82 5.23 2.11
N ALA A 62 -0.82 5.53 3.42
CA ALA A 62 -2.03 5.91 4.15
C ALA A 62 -2.65 7.19 3.59
N LEU A 63 -1.84 8.21 3.28
CA LEU A 63 -2.30 9.44 2.67
C LEU A 63 -2.91 9.22 1.29
N THR A 64 -2.29 8.36 0.48
CA THR A 64 -2.80 8.03 -0.86
C THR A 64 -4.14 7.32 -0.77
N VAL A 65 -4.26 6.32 0.10
CA VAL A 65 -5.51 5.58 0.32
C VAL A 65 -6.59 6.51 0.87
N SER A 66 -6.25 7.39 1.81
CA SER A 66 -7.20 8.37 2.36
C SER A 66 -7.75 9.31 1.28
N LYS A 67 -6.93 9.75 0.31
CA LYS A 67 -7.38 10.59 -0.81
C LYS A 67 -8.27 9.85 -1.81
N ILE A 68 -8.14 8.53 -1.88
CA ILE A 68 -8.96 7.68 -2.75
C ILE A 68 -10.35 7.44 -2.15
N LEU A 69 -10.44 7.34 -0.83
CA LEU A 69 -11.68 7.06 -0.09
C LEU A 69 -12.51 8.31 0.24
N GLN A 70 -12.04 9.50 -0.13
CA GLN A 70 -12.74 10.78 0.02
C GLN A 70 -13.44 11.15 -1.28
#